data_AF-A0A533VV16-F1
#
_entry.id   AF-A0A533VV16-F1
#
_cell.length_a   1.000
_cell.length_b   1.000
_cell.length_c   1.000
_cell.angle_alpha   90.00
_cell.angle_beta   90.00
_cell.angle_gamma   90.00
#
_symmetry.space_group_name_H-M   'P 1'
#
loop_
_entity.id
_entity.type
_entity.pdbx_description
1 polymer ?
#
loop_
_entity_poly.entity_id
_entity_poly.type
_entity_poly.pdbx_seq_one_letter_code
_entity_poly.pdbx_strand_id
1 'polypeptide(L)' 'MTLDGHVTSEGTKKFTERSVKGESALESHFRTFKSLSLGSLGIGTYLGDPDAYTDQLVEEAVFTSLKSGVIN' A
#
# COMPACT_ATOMS: atom_id res chain seq x y z
N MET A 1 18.06 5.94 2.79
CA MET A 1 18.42 4.54 2.50
C MET A 1 18.06 4.28 1.05
N THR A 2 19.02 3.87 0.22
CA THR A 2 18.76 3.43 -1.16
C THR A 2 18.72 1.92 -1.17
N LEU A 3 17.67 1.35 -1.75
CA LEU A 3 17.58 -0.09 -2.03
C LEU A 3 18.23 -0.35 -3.38
N ASP A 4 19.20 -1.26 -3.43
CA ASP A 4 19.77 -1.73 -4.69
C ASP A 4 18.78 -2.68 -5.38
N GLY A 5 18.42 -2.37 -6.63
CA GLY A 5 17.49 -3.16 -7.44
C GLY A 5 16.21 -2.42 -7.83
N HIS A 6 15.32 -3.11 -8.54
CA HIS A 6 14.03 -2.57 -8.97
C HIS A 6 12.94 -3.66 -8.94
N VAL A 7 11.69 -3.24 -8.96
CA VAL A 7 10.53 -4.14 -9.00
C VAL A 7 10.48 -4.90 -10.33
N THR A 8 10.22 -6.20 -10.30
CA THR A 8 10.07 -7.04 -11.50
C THR A 8 8.75 -7.80 -11.47
N SER A 9 8.24 -8.15 -12.66
CA SER A 9 7.04 -8.99 -12.82
C SER A 9 7.21 -10.35 -12.17
N GLU A 10 8.36 -10.98 -12.35
CA GLU A 10 8.65 -12.29 -11.75
C GLU A 10 8.71 -12.19 -10.22
N GLY A 11 9.38 -11.16 -9.69
CA GLY A 11 9.51 -10.96 -8.24
C GLY A 11 8.17 -10.72 -7.56
N THR A 12 7.33 -9.87 -8.16
CA THR A 12 5.99 -9.57 -7.62
C THR A 12 5.05 -10.78 -7.69
N LYS A 13 5.11 -11.58 -8.76
CA LYS A 13 4.35 -12.82 -8.86
C LYS A 13 4.75 -13.84 -7.78
N LYS A 14 6.06 -14.08 -7.61
CA LYS A 14 6.57 -14.99 -6.57
C LYS A 14 6.19 -14.54 -5.17
N PHE A 15 6.18 -13.23 -4.91
CA PHE A 15 5.71 -12.67 -3.65
C PHE A 15 4.25 -13.02 -3.40
N THR A 16 3.35 -12.76 -4.35
CA THR A 16 1.93 -13.11 -4.26
C THR A 16 1.71 -14.61 -4.01
N GLU A 17 2.35 -15.48 -4.81
CA GLU A 17 2.22 -16.94 -4.67
C GLU A 17 2.62 -17.41 -3.27
N ARG A 18 3.74 -16.88 -2.74
CA ARG A 18 4.21 -17.18 -1.38
C ARG A 18 3.24 -16.69 -0.31
N SER A 19 2.71 -15.47 -0.47
CA SER A 19 1.78 -14.87 0.50
C SER A 19 0.46 -15.63 0.59
N VAL A 20 -0.09 -16.05 -0.56
CA VAL A 20 -1.33 -16.84 -0.62
C VAL A 20 -1.10 -18.25 -0.09
N LYS A 21 -0.02 -18.92 -0.50
CA LYS A 21 0.32 -20.27 0.00
C LYS A 21 0.55 -20.29 1.51
N GLY A 22 1.12 -19.22 2.06
CA GLY A 22 1.34 -19.07 3.50
C GLY A 22 0.13 -18.56 4.27
N GLU A 23 -1.04 -18.42 3.62
CA GLU A 23 -2.29 -17.92 4.21
C GLU A 23 -2.20 -16.52 4.84
N SER A 24 -1.13 -15.78 4.54
CA SER A 24 -0.91 -14.40 5.01
C SER A 24 -1.75 -13.36 4.28
N ALA A 25 -2.26 -13.71 3.09
CA ALA A 25 -3.16 -12.86 2.32
C ALA A 25 -4.03 -13.73 1.39
N LEU A 26 -5.26 -13.27 1.14
CA LEU A 26 -6.12 -13.86 0.12
C LEU A 26 -5.64 -13.48 -1.28
N GLU A 27 -5.90 -14.31 -2.28
CA GLU A 27 -5.56 -13.99 -3.68
C GLU A 27 -6.19 -12.66 -4.14
N SER A 28 -7.42 -12.39 -3.69
CA SER A 28 -8.15 -11.14 -3.97
C SER A 28 -7.50 -9.88 -3.40
N HIS A 29 -6.52 -10.02 -2.50
CA HIS A 29 -5.73 -8.90 -2.00
C HIS A 29 -4.81 -8.31 -3.09
N PHE A 30 -4.48 -9.11 -4.11
CA PHE A 30 -3.56 -8.76 -5.18
C PHE A 30 -4.29 -8.44 -6.49
N ARG A 31 -3.75 -7.49 -7.26
CA ARG A 31 -4.25 -7.09 -8.59
C ARG A 31 -3.08 -6.95 -9.56
N THR A 32 -3.32 -7.25 -10.83
CA THR A 32 -2.29 -7.09 -11.87
C THR A 32 -2.39 -5.72 -12.53
N PHE A 33 -1.28 -4.99 -12.57
CA PHE A 33 -1.16 -3.73 -13.30
C PHE A 33 0.21 -3.62 -13.96
N LYS A 34 0.25 -3.31 -15.28
CA LYS A 34 1.49 -3.25 -16.08
C LYS A 34 2.42 -4.45 -15.85
N SER A 35 1.84 -5.66 -15.87
CA SER A 35 2.55 -6.92 -15.63
C SER A 35 3.16 -7.10 -14.22
N LEU A 36 2.83 -6.23 -13.26
CA LEU A 36 3.21 -6.37 -11.85
C LEU A 36 2.02 -6.88 -11.03
N SER A 37 2.26 -7.79 -10.09
CA SER A 37 1.27 -8.19 -9.08
C SER A 37 1.39 -7.27 -7.87
N LEU A 38 0.37 -6.45 -7.62
CA LEU A 38 0.38 -5.43 -6.57
C LEU A 38 -0.62 -5.79 -5.48
N GLY A 39 -0.20 -5.76 -4.21
CA GLY A 39 -1.09 -5.89 -3.06
C GLY A 39 -1.84 -4.59 -2.77
N SER A 40 -2.93 -4.69 -2.02
CA SER A 40 -3.66 -3.51 -1.55
C SER A 40 -3.01 -2.97 -0.28
N LEU A 41 -2.92 -1.66 -0.12
CA LEU A 41 -2.37 -1.01 1.07
C LEU A 41 -3.44 -0.14 1.73
N GLY A 42 -3.76 -0.43 2.98
CA GLY A 42 -4.65 0.39 3.79
C GLY A 42 -3.86 1.48 4.51
N ILE A 43 -4.33 2.72 4.47
CA ILE A 43 -3.77 3.83 5.23
C ILE A 43 -4.81 4.22 6.30
N GLY A 44 -4.48 3.95 7.56
CA GLY A 44 -5.30 4.38 8.69
C GLY A 44 -4.98 5.83 9.05
N THR A 45 -5.98 6.69 8.99
CA THR A 45 -5.82 8.12 9.34
C THR A 45 -6.97 8.53 10.23
N TYR A 46 -6.71 8.70 11.53
CA TYR A 46 -7.68 9.19 12.50
C TYR A 46 -7.08 10.37 13.24
N LEU A 47 -7.69 11.54 13.10
CA LEU A 47 -7.20 12.80 13.67
C LEU A 47 -8.20 13.46 14.62
N GLY A 48 -9.34 12.83 14.88
CA GLY A 48 -10.41 13.37 15.71
C GLY A 48 -11.78 13.04 15.14
N ASP A 49 -12.78 13.74 15.66
CA ASP A 49 -14.16 13.60 15.19
C ASP A 49 -14.32 14.11 13.76
N PRO A 50 -15.27 13.56 12.98
CA PRO A 50 -15.53 14.00 11.61
C PRO A 50 -16.17 15.38 11.63
N ASP A 51 -15.34 16.39 11.46
CA ASP A 51 -15.71 17.79 11.25
C ASP A 51 -14.92 18.35 10.07
N ALA A 52 -15.36 19.49 9.55
CA ALA A 52 -14.77 20.06 8.33
C ALA A 52 -13.27 20.37 8.45
N TYR A 53 -12.79 20.73 9.64
CA TYR A 53 -11.38 21.01 9.86
C TYR A 53 -10.56 19.71 9.95
N THR A 54 -11.07 18.73 10.70
CA THR A 54 -10.43 17.42 10.85
C THR A 54 -10.40 16.65 9.53
N ASP A 55 -11.44 16.76 8.70
CA ASP A 55 -11.51 16.15 7.37
C ASP A 55 -10.39 16.67 6.45
N GLN A 56 -10.14 17.99 6.49
CA GLN A 56 -9.05 18.60 5.72
C GLN A 56 -7.68 18.06 6.19
N LEU A 57 -7.46 17.95 7.50
CA LEU A 57 -6.21 17.41 8.04
C LEU A 57 -6.01 15.94 7.66
N VAL A 58 -7.09 15.14 7.63
CA VAL A 58 -7.04 13.74 7.19
C VAL A 58 -6.62 13.66 5.72
N GLU A 59 -7.20 14.49 4.85
CA GLU A 59 -6.81 14.57 3.43
C GLU A 59 -5.33 14.94 3.27
N GLU A 60 -4.87 15.98 3.99
CA GLU A 60 -3.48 16.42 3.97
C GLU A 60 -2.51 15.34 4.47
N ALA A 61 -2.89 14.60 5.52
CA ALA A 61 -2.10 13.49 6.05
C ALA A 61 -1.98 12.33 5.06
N VAL A 62 -3.08 11.97 4.39
CA VAL A 62 -3.06 10.94 3.32
C VAL A 62 -2.17 11.39 2.17
N PHE A 63 -2.32 12.64 1.71
CA PHE A 63 -1.50 13.18 0.62
C PHE A 63 -0.01 13.19 0.96
N THR A 64 0.33 13.62 2.18
CA THR A 64 1.71 13.66 2.68
C THR A 64 2.33 12.26 2.75
N SER A 65 1.56 11.26 3.21
CA SER A 65 2.00 9.87 3.26
C SER A 65 2.31 9.32 1.86
N LEU A 66 1.42 9.56 0.91
CA LEU A 66 1.61 9.14 -0.49
C LEU A 66 2.82 9.82 -1.15
N LYS A 67 3.04 11.12 -0.89
CA LYS A 67 4.16 11.87 -1.48
C LYS A 67 5.51 11.49 -0.90
N SER A 68 5.57 11.23 0.40
CA SER A 68 6.81 10.83 1.09
C SER A 68 7.14 9.35 0.89
N GLY A 69 6.14 8.52 0.61
CA GLY A 69 6.28 7.06 0.62
C GLY A 69 6.37 6.47 2.04
N VAL A 70 6.03 7.26 3.06
CA VAL A 70 6.03 6.88 4.48
C VAL A 70 4.59 6.80 4.96
N ILE A 71 4.27 5.78 5.75
CA ILE A 71 2.96 5.60 6.39
C ILE A 71 3.22 5.53 7.90
N ASN A 72 2.42 6.28 8.67
CA ASN A 72 2.47 6.30 10.15
C ASN A 72 1.83 5.05 10.77
#